data_AF-A0A426YML7-F1
#
_entry.id   AF-A0A426YML7-F1
#
_cell.length_a   1.000
_cell.length_b   1.000
_cell.length_c   1.000
_cell.angle_alpha   90.00
_cell.angle_beta   90.00
_cell.angle_gamma   90.00
#
_symmetry.space_group_name_H-M   'P 1'
#
loop_
_entity.id
_entity.type
_entity.pdbx_description
1 polymer ?
#
loop_
_entity_poly.entity_id
_entity_poly.type
_entity_poly.pdbx_seq_one_letter_code
_entity_poly.pdbx_strand_id
1 'polypeptide(L)'
;MHRPPSYTRSGGRGGGGGGDGGGGFHHPSYPPPNLNFAFPGNIQGHVNPPNLPSNPFQNPSFFQAPFLPYLQNPFFPQPNPSPNPQALLDRVDDAVSKAHRDLVAAGQSVSAWNVSQAALLALKIESWSALGFKIQDVPSLHSLIVTEGKISAFIHCFLGARRITSLYDLEVAICKNEGVERFEELGLGPLLRHPLVEHYFSLASDVTDIFKITTEEIIDSLKTFMEKHKKTIMVEEFLDFLAEKKLVSSKEKLCVRIQSLGYA
;
A
#
# COMPACT_ATOMS: atom_id res chain seq x y z
N MET A 1 17.22 24.96 42.58
CA MET A 1 16.78 26.30 42.13
C MET A 1 17.98 27.03 41.56
N HIS A 2 18.16 27.05 40.24
CA HIS A 2 18.97 28.08 39.58
C HIS A 2 18.43 28.29 38.16
N ARG A 3 17.98 29.53 37.94
CA ARG A 3 17.38 30.08 36.73
C ARG A 3 18.51 30.59 35.83
N PRO A 4 18.52 30.30 34.52
CA PRO A 4 19.43 30.96 33.61
C PRO A 4 18.98 32.40 33.31
N PRO A 5 19.91 33.36 33.12
CA PRO A 5 19.55 34.74 32.81
C PRO A 5 19.17 34.90 31.34
N SER A 6 18.04 35.58 31.13
CA SER A 6 17.57 36.14 29.88
C SER A 6 18.28 37.46 29.57
N TYR A 7 18.81 37.61 28.36
CA TYR A 7 19.18 38.90 27.78
C TYR A 7 18.30 39.22 26.57
N THR A 8 17.73 40.41 26.61
CA THR A 8 16.89 41.07 25.61
C THR A 8 17.65 42.18 24.86
N ARG A 9 17.14 42.54 23.67
CA ARG A 9 17.33 43.79 22.88
C ARG A 9 18.62 43.88 22.05
N SER A 10 18.68 44.45 20.84
CA SER A 10 17.84 45.36 20.02
C SER A 10 18.10 45.02 18.54
N GLY A 11 17.16 45.11 17.58
CA GLY A 11 16.60 46.36 17.06
C GLY A 11 17.55 47.00 16.02
N GLY A 12 17.38 46.67 14.73
CA GLY A 12 18.11 47.29 13.61
C GLY A 12 17.44 46.98 12.27
N ARG A 13 16.94 48.02 11.61
CA ARG A 13 16.09 48.05 10.41
C ARG A 13 16.95 48.32 9.16
N GLY A 14 16.58 47.73 8.03
CA GLY A 14 16.94 48.18 6.66
C GLY A 14 18.10 47.40 6.04
N GLY A 15 18.07 46.98 4.77
CA GLY A 15 17.09 47.14 3.70
C GLY A 15 17.75 46.73 2.36
N GLY A 16 16.93 46.32 1.37
CA GLY A 16 17.30 46.13 -0.04
C GLY A 16 18.25 44.96 -0.32
N GLY A 17 17.92 43.92 -1.07
CA GLY A 17 17.20 43.93 -2.34
C GLY A 17 18.18 43.42 -3.41
N GLY A 18 17.92 42.25 -3.98
CA GLY A 18 18.61 41.76 -5.17
C GLY A 18 18.79 40.25 -5.24
N GLY A 19 18.01 39.60 -6.11
CA GLY A 19 18.53 38.54 -6.97
C GLY A 19 18.30 37.09 -6.56
N ASP A 20 17.51 36.43 -7.40
CA ASP A 20 17.66 35.03 -7.85
C ASP A 20 17.10 33.86 -7.01
N GLY A 21 16.11 33.19 -7.64
CA GLY A 21 16.25 31.76 -7.90
C GLY A 21 15.71 30.78 -6.85
N GLY A 22 14.63 31.10 -6.14
CA GLY A 22 13.96 30.15 -5.24
C GLY A 22 12.94 29.27 -5.97
N GLY A 23 13.39 28.27 -6.73
CA GLY A 23 12.54 27.19 -7.23
C GLY A 23 12.07 26.31 -6.07
N GLY A 24 10.98 26.71 -5.42
CA GLY A 24 10.31 25.90 -4.40
C GLY A 24 9.82 24.61 -5.05
N PHE A 25 10.34 23.48 -4.59
CA PHE A 25 9.76 22.19 -4.86
C PHE A 25 8.37 22.17 -4.22
N HIS A 26 7.37 22.44 -5.05
CA HIS A 26 5.97 22.16 -4.75
C HIS A 26 5.87 20.65 -4.51
N HIS A 27 5.78 20.26 -3.26
CA HIS A 27 5.24 18.96 -2.87
C HIS A 27 3.86 18.81 -3.53
N PRO A 28 3.63 17.84 -4.42
CA PRO A 28 2.27 17.43 -4.72
C PRO A 28 1.76 16.77 -3.44
N SER A 29 0.83 17.44 -2.76
CA SER A 29 0.05 16.88 -1.68
C SER A 29 -0.75 15.71 -2.23
N TYR A 30 -0.19 14.50 -2.19
CA TYR A 30 -0.98 13.30 -2.39
C TYR A 30 -2.05 13.28 -1.29
N PRO A 31 -3.34 13.12 -1.63
CA PRO A 31 -4.34 12.89 -0.62
C PRO A 31 -3.91 11.62 0.15
N PRO A 32 -3.97 11.62 1.49
CA PRO A 32 -3.71 10.40 2.22
C PRO A 32 -4.69 9.33 1.71
N PRO A 33 -4.25 8.09 1.41
CA PRO A 33 -5.18 7.01 1.21
C PRO A 33 -5.92 6.84 2.53
N ASN A 34 -7.15 7.33 2.59
CA ASN A 34 -8.05 7.11 3.71
C ASN A 34 -8.54 5.67 3.62
N LEU A 35 -7.63 4.74 3.83
CA LEU A 35 -7.89 3.32 3.98
C LEU A 35 -8.15 3.08 5.45
N ASN A 36 -9.37 3.38 5.87
CA ASN A 36 -9.92 2.88 7.13
C ASN A 36 -10.17 1.37 6.98
N PHE A 37 -9.11 0.58 6.86
CA PHE A 37 -9.15 -0.87 7.07
C PHE A 37 -9.00 -1.12 8.57
N ALA A 38 -10.13 -1.11 9.27
CA ALA A 38 -10.18 -1.62 10.63
C ALA A 38 -9.95 -3.14 10.58
N PHE A 39 -8.77 -3.58 10.98
CA PHE A 39 -8.49 -4.98 11.31
C PHE A 39 -9.24 -5.35 12.59
N PRO A 40 -10.10 -6.39 12.63
CA PRO A 40 -10.59 -6.89 13.91
C PRO A 40 -9.55 -7.82 14.54
N GLY A 41 -8.76 -7.25 15.46
CA GLY A 41 -8.10 -8.00 16.53
C GLY A 41 -9.10 -8.42 17.61
N ASN A 42 -8.80 -9.52 18.29
CA ASN A 42 -9.72 -10.43 18.96
C ASN A 42 -10.00 -10.13 20.48
N ILE A 43 -11.17 -10.59 20.98
CA ILE A 43 -11.64 -10.88 22.37
C ILE A 43 -11.47 -9.84 23.50
N GLN A 44 -12.59 -9.33 24.06
CA GLN A 44 -13.05 -9.47 25.47
C GLN A 44 -14.13 -8.44 25.86
N GLY A 45 -15.20 -8.89 26.54
CA GLY A 45 -15.96 -8.07 27.50
C GLY A 45 -17.44 -7.80 27.18
N HIS A 46 -18.32 -8.70 27.60
CA HIS A 46 -19.75 -8.46 27.80
C HIS A 46 -19.95 -7.32 28.82
N VAL A 47 -20.62 -6.22 28.45
CA VAL A 47 -21.31 -5.35 29.43
C VAL A 47 -22.55 -4.73 28.77
N ASN A 48 -23.73 -5.05 29.32
CA ASN A 48 -25.03 -4.52 28.92
C ASN A 48 -25.33 -3.26 29.77
N PRO A 49 -25.86 -2.14 29.24
CA PRO A 49 -26.34 -1.04 30.08
C PRO A 49 -27.86 -1.13 30.36
N PRO A 50 -28.32 -0.62 31.52
CA PRO A 50 -29.68 -0.80 32.03
C PRO A 50 -30.67 0.32 31.62
N ASN A 51 -31.95 -0.04 31.70
CA ASN A 51 -33.20 0.73 31.58
C ASN A 51 -33.19 2.22 32.00
N LEU A 52 -34.01 3.03 31.29
CA LEU A 52 -35.11 3.91 31.78
C LEU A 52 -35.39 5.07 30.77
N PRO A 53 -36.56 5.76 30.78
CA PRO A 53 -37.93 5.35 31.12
C PRO A 53 -38.97 5.72 30.02
N SER A 54 -40.13 5.08 30.13
CA SER A 54 -41.38 5.26 29.39
C SER A 54 -42.21 6.46 29.86
N ASN A 55 -42.93 7.15 28.93
CA ASN A 55 -44.31 7.68 29.07
C ASN A 55 -44.72 8.62 27.89
N PRO A 56 -46.02 8.99 27.68
CA PRO A 56 -47.18 8.13 27.37
C PRO A 56 -48.14 8.75 26.31
N PHE A 57 -49.30 8.10 26.06
CA PHE A 57 -50.49 8.54 25.26
C PHE A 57 -50.35 8.35 23.72
N GLN A 58 -51.22 7.70 22.95
CA GLN A 58 -52.64 7.30 23.04
C GLN A 58 -52.94 6.21 21.98
N ASN A 59 -53.79 5.23 22.30
CA ASN A 59 -54.41 4.23 21.39
C ASN A 59 -55.60 4.90 20.62
N PRO A 60 -56.18 4.40 19.50
CA PRO A 60 -56.63 3.02 19.32
C PRO A 60 -56.48 2.37 17.92
N SER A 61 -56.26 1.05 17.94
CA SER A 61 -56.80 0.01 17.03
C SER A 61 -57.41 0.43 15.69
N PHE A 62 -56.73 0.14 14.57
CA PHE A 62 -57.34 0.02 13.24
C PHE A 62 -56.86 -1.27 12.54
N PHE A 63 -57.78 -2.25 12.50
CA PHE A 63 -57.91 -3.41 11.60
C PHE A 63 -56.71 -4.34 11.36
N GLN A 64 -56.72 -5.47 12.08
CA GLN A 64 -56.26 -6.74 11.51
C GLN A 64 -57.23 -7.15 10.39
N ALA A 65 -56.76 -7.24 9.16
CA ALA A 65 -57.50 -7.91 8.10
C ALA A 65 -57.32 -9.43 8.25
N PRO A 66 -58.40 -10.23 8.12
CA PRO A 66 -58.30 -11.67 8.20
C PRO A 66 -57.60 -12.23 6.96
N PHE A 67 -56.80 -13.27 7.16
CA PHE A 67 -56.33 -14.16 6.11
C PHE A 67 -57.54 -14.68 5.31
N LEU A 68 -57.62 -14.35 4.03
CA LEU A 68 -58.46 -15.06 3.07
C LEU A 68 -57.56 -15.98 2.24
N PRO A 69 -57.69 -17.31 2.34
CA PRO A 69 -57.17 -18.19 1.31
C PRO A 69 -58.07 -18.02 0.07
N TYR A 70 -57.53 -18.29 -1.12
CA TYR A 70 -58.25 -18.34 -2.41
C TYR A 70 -58.55 -16.97 -3.08
N LEU A 71 -57.53 -16.32 -3.63
CA LEU A 71 -57.62 -15.67 -4.96
C LEU A 71 -56.28 -15.83 -5.69
N GLN A 72 -56.13 -16.97 -6.36
CA GLN A 72 -55.00 -17.22 -7.26
C GLN A 72 -55.33 -16.55 -8.60
N ASN A 73 -54.89 -15.31 -8.77
CA ASN A 73 -55.09 -14.56 -10.02
C ASN A 73 -54.06 -15.06 -11.06
N PRO A 74 -54.46 -15.58 -12.25
CA PRO A 74 -53.51 -16.20 -13.19
C PRO A 74 -52.60 -15.24 -13.96
N PHE A 75 -52.65 -13.93 -13.68
CA PHE A 75 -52.08 -12.89 -14.55
C PHE A 75 -50.97 -12.04 -13.92
N PHE A 76 -50.44 -12.43 -12.75
CA PHE A 76 -49.23 -11.82 -12.22
C PHE A 76 -48.01 -12.58 -12.76
N PRO A 77 -47.10 -11.92 -13.50
CA PRO A 77 -45.80 -12.51 -13.79
C PRO A 77 -45.16 -12.90 -12.46
N GLN A 78 -44.72 -14.16 -12.34
CA GLN A 78 -43.87 -14.54 -11.21
C GLN A 78 -42.70 -13.57 -11.15
N PRO A 79 -42.36 -13.00 -9.98
CA PRO A 79 -41.11 -12.28 -9.85
C PRO A 79 -39.99 -13.24 -10.25
N ASN A 80 -39.15 -12.83 -11.21
CA ASN A 80 -37.95 -13.57 -11.59
C ASN A 80 -37.24 -14.07 -10.33
N PRO A 81 -36.73 -15.32 -10.31
CA PRO A 81 -35.97 -15.79 -9.17
C PRO A 81 -34.84 -14.79 -8.91
N SER A 82 -34.84 -14.21 -7.71
CA SER A 82 -33.80 -13.30 -7.27
C SER A 82 -32.44 -13.97 -7.55
N PRO A 83 -31.48 -13.25 -8.15
CA PRO A 83 -30.18 -13.85 -8.43
C PRO A 83 -29.63 -14.47 -7.15
N ASN A 84 -29.31 -15.76 -7.19
CA ASN A 84 -28.76 -16.48 -6.05
C ASN A 84 -27.51 -15.70 -5.57
N PRO A 85 -27.48 -15.18 -4.32
CA PRO A 85 -26.36 -14.39 -3.82
C PRO A 85 -25.01 -15.10 -3.98
N GLN A 86 -25.00 -16.43 -3.86
CA GLN A 86 -23.80 -17.24 -4.05
C GLN A 86 -23.34 -17.22 -5.52
N ALA A 87 -24.26 -17.38 -6.47
CA ALA A 87 -23.91 -17.34 -7.90
C ALA A 87 -23.39 -15.97 -8.33
N LEU A 88 -23.86 -14.89 -7.70
CA LEU A 88 -23.32 -13.55 -7.91
C LEU A 88 -21.89 -13.44 -7.34
N LEU A 89 -21.67 -13.93 -6.12
CA LEU A 89 -20.35 -13.93 -5.49
C LEU A 89 -19.33 -14.73 -6.31
N ASP A 90 -19.70 -15.95 -6.75
CA ASP A 90 -18.83 -16.80 -7.57
C ASP A 90 -18.47 -16.09 -8.89
N ARG A 91 -19.45 -15.45 -9.55
CA ARG A 91 -19.22 -14.67 -10.76
C ARG A 91 -18.28 -13.47 -10.52
N VAL A 92 -18.38 -12.83 -9.36
CA VAL A 92 -17.48 -11.73 -8.99
C VAL A 92 -16.07 -12.25 -8.72
N ASP A 93 -15.93 -13.38 -8.02
CA ASP A 93 -14.64 -14.01 -7.75
C ASP A 93 -13.93 -14.45 -9.04
N ASP A 94 -14.67 -15.01 -10.00
CA ASP A 94 -14.15 -15.34 -11.33
C ASP A 94 -13.63 -14.10 -12.08
N ALA A 95 -14.37 -12.99 -12.02
CA ALA A 95 -13.98 -11.73 -12.64
C ALA A 95 -12.73 -11.14 -11.98
N VAL A 96 -12.63 -11.20 -10.65
CA VAL A 96 -11.44 -10.81 -9.87
C VAL A 96 -10.24 -11.67 -10.26
N SER A 97 -10.39 -13.00 -10.27
CA SER A 97 -9.34 -13.94 -10.67
C SER A 97 -8.86 -13.69 -12.09
N LYS A 98 -9.77 -13.38 -13.01
CA LYS A 98 -9.41 -13.01 -14.39
C LYS A 98 -8.64 -11.70 -14.44
N ALA A 99 -9.17 -10.64 -13.82
CA ALA A 99 -8.54 -9.32 -13.79
C ALA A 99 -7.13 -9.39 -13.18
N HIS A 100 -6.97 -10.17 -12.10
CA HIS A 100 -5.69 -10.42 -11.46
C HIS A 100 -4.69 -11.05 -12.43
N ARG A 101 -5.06 -12.15 -13.10
CA ARG A 101 -4.19 -12.81 -14.10
C ARG A 101 -3.82 -11.88 -15.25
N ASP A 102 -4.77 -11.09 -15.73
CA ASP A 102 -4.54 -10.15 -16.84
C ASP A 102 -3.52 -9.07 -16.46
N LEU A 103 -3.60 -8.53 -15.23
CA LEU A 103 -2.65 -7.54 -14.72
C LEU A 103 -1.24 -8.12 -14.49
N VAL A 104 -1.16 -9.34 -13.94
CA VAL A 104 0.12 -10.06 -13.80
C VAL A 104 0.74 -10.31 -15.17
N ALA A 105 -0.04 -10.78 -16.14
CA ALA A 105 0.43 -11.03 -17.51
C ALA A 105 0.89 -9.75 -18.23
N ALA A 106 0.30 -8.61 -17.89
CA ALA A 106 0.73 -7.30 -18.39
C ALA A 106 2.04 -6.80 -17.75
N GLY A 107 2.62 -7.52 -16.78
CA GLY A 107 3.84 -7.10 -16.08
C GLY A 107 3.66 -5.85 -15.22
N GLN A 108 2.41 -5.52 -14.87
CA GLN A 108 2.09 -4.35 -14.05
C GLN A 108 2.16 -4.68 -12.56
N SER A 109 2.29 -3.65 -11.72
CA SER A 109 2.06 -3.83 -10.29
C SER A 109 0.60 -4.19 -10.04
N VAL A 110 0.37 -5.17 -9.18
CA VAL A 110 -0.97 -5.63 -8.80
C VAL A 110 -1.28 -5.18 -7.38
N SER A 111 -2.47 -4.62 -7.18
CA SER A 111 -3.02 -4.29 -5.87
C SER A 111 -4.48 -4.71 -5.79
N ALA A 112 -5.00 -4.87 -4.58
CA ALA A 112 -6.43 -5.10 -4.38
C ALA A 112 -7.27 -4.01 -5.05
N TRP A 113 -6.79 -2.76 -5.06
CA TRP A 113 -7.47 -1.65 -5.71
C TRP A 113 -7.60 -1.84 -7.22
N ASN A 114 -6.50 -2.02 -7.96
CA ASN A 114 -6.57 -2.07 -9.42
C ASN A 114 -7.28 -3.33 -9.93
N VAL A 115 -7.13 -4.46 -9.24
CA VAL A 115 -7.89 -5.69 -9.51
C VAL A 115 -9.39 -5.45 -9.28
N SER A 116 -9.76 -4.80 -8.19
CA SER A 116 -11.17 -4.52 -7.88
C SER A 116 -11.83 -3.61 -8.93
N GLN A 117 -11.11 -2.59 -9.41
CA GLN A 117 -11.60 -1.69 -10.45
C GLN A 117 -11.75 -2.42 -11.78
N ALA A 118 -10.75 -3.22 -12.16
CA ALA A 118 -10.80 -4.01 -13.38
C ALA A 118 -11.95 -5.04 -13.36
N ALA A 119 -12.21 -5.68 -12.22
CA ALA A 119 -13.33 -6.61 -12.06
C ALA A 119 -14.70 -5.92 -12.19
N LEU A 120 -14.89 -4.76 -11.53
CA LEU A 120 -16.13 -3.97 -11.66
C LEU A 120 -16.38 -3.53 -13.10
N LEU A 121 -15.35 -3.05 -13.79
CA LEU A 121 -15.42 -2.67 -15.20
C LEU A 121 -15.81 -3.86 -16.09
N ALA A 122 -15.21 -5.03 -15.88
CA ALA A 122 -15.52 -6.24 -16.63
C ALA A 122 -16.97 -6.71 -16.42
N LEU A 123 -17.50 -6.54 -15.20
CA LEU A 123 -18.88 -6.90 -14.85
C LEU A 123 -19.91 -5.83 -15.23
N LYS A 124 -19.46 -4.64 -15.63
CA LYS A 124 -20.29 -3.45 -15.88
C LYS A 124 -21.10 -3.04 -14.65
N ILE A 125 -20.46 -3.09 -13.48
CA ILE A 125 -21.05 -2.69 -12.19
C ILE A 125 -20.39 -1.39 -11.75
N GLU A 126 -21.19 -0.41 -11.37
CA GLU A 126 -20.69 0.94 -11.05
C GLU A 126 -19.92 1.00 -9.73
N SER A 127 -20.24 0.13 -8.76
CA SER A 127 -19.62 0.15 -7.43
C SER A 127 -19.79 -1.16 -6.66
N TRP A 128 -18.90 -1.39 -5.69
CA TRP A 128 -19.00 -2.53 -4.76
C TRP A 128 -20.26 -2.49 -3.88
N SER A 129 -20.77 -1.32 -3.54
CA SER A 129 -21.99 -1.19 -2.72
C SER A 129 -23.23 -1.74 -3.42
N ALA A 130 -23.25 -1.79 -4.76
CA ALA A 130 -24.34 -2.36 -5.54
C ALA A 130 -24.44 -3.90 -5.46
N LEU A 131 -23.37 -4.57 -5.00
CA LEU A 131 -23.30 -6.04 -4.94
C LEU A 131 -23.97 -6.65 -3.71
N GLY A 132 -24.22 -5.84 -2.66
CA GLY A 132 -24.87 -6.31 -1.43
C GLY A 132 -23.97 -7.14 -0.50
N PHE A 133 -22.68 -7.29 -0.82
CA PHE A 133 -21.66 -7.92 0.03
C PHE A 133 -20.37 -7.09 0.05
N LYS A 134 -19.49 -7.37 1.01
CA LYS A 134 -18.23 -6.64 1.18
C LYS A 134 -17.15 -7.18 0.25
N ILE A 135 -16.17 -6.34 -0.05
CA ILE A 135 -15.01 -6.70 -0.88
C ILE A 135 -14.22 -7.90 -0.32
N GLN A 136 -14.17 -8.02 1.00
CA GLN A 136 -13.50 -9.09 1.74
C GLN A 136 -14.27 -10.42 1.71
N ASP A 137 -15.54 -10.42 1.29
CA ASP A 137 -16.33 -11.63 1.16
C ASP A 137 -15.98 -12.38 -0.14
N VAL A 138 -15.26 -11.72 -1.06
CA VAL A 138 -14.73 -12.31 -2.30
C VAL A 138 -13.38 -12.99 -2.00
N PRO A 139 -13.27 -14.33 -2.06
CA PRO A 139 -12.10 -15.06 -1.59
C PRO A 139 -10.78 -14.64 -2.27
N SER A 140 -10.78 -14.52 -3.60
CA SER A 140 -9.59 -14.17 -4.37
C SER A 140 -9.09 -12.76 -4.04
N LEU A 141 -10.01 -11.83 -3.82
CA LEU A 141 -9.69 -10.45 -3.47
C LEU A 141 -9.22 -10.33 -2.02
N HIS A 142 -9.84 -11.08 -1.11
CA HIS A 142 -9.42 -11.15 0.28
C HIS A 142 -7.98 -11.68 0.40
N SER A 143 -7.67 -12.78 -0.31
CA SER A 143 -6.31 -13.33 -0.35
C SER A 143 -5.30 -12.28 -0.84
N LEU A 144 -5.64 -11.54 -1.91
CA LEU A 144 -4.78 -10.49 -2.44
C LEU A 144 -4.55 -9.36 -1.43
N ILE A 145 -5.59 -8.89 -0.74
CA ILE A 145 -5.48 -7.86 0.32
C ILE A 145 -4.54 -8.32 1.43
N VAL A 146 -4.67 -9.57 1.87
CA VAL A 146 -3.82 -10.14 2.92
C VAL A 146 -2.36 -10.21 2.45
N THR A 147 -2.10 -10.72 1.24
CA THR A 147 -0.75 -10.81 0.69
C THR A 147 -0.12 -9.43 0.50
N GLU A 148 -0.82 -8.49 -0.13
CA GLU A 148 -0.37 -7.11 -0.32
C GLU A 148 0.00 -6.43 1.00
N GLY A 149 -0.85 -6.60 2.02
CA GLY A 149 -0.61 -6.08 3.37
C GLY A 149 0.63 -6.68 4.03
N LYS A 150 0.80 -8.01 3.95
CA LYS A 150 1.98 -8.70 4.49
C LYS A 150 3.27 -8.21 3.84
N ILE A 151 3.30 -8.14 2.51
CA ILE A 151 4.49 -7.73 1.75
C ILE A 151 4.82 -6.25 2.01
N SER A 152 3.81 -5.38 2.04
CA SER A 152 4.01 -3.97 2.35
C SER A 152 4.61 -3.78 3.76
N ALA A 153 4.10 -4.51 4.75
CA ALA A 153 4.64 -4.49 6.10
C ALA A 153 6.09 -5.01 6.14
N PHE A 154 6.39 -6.11 5.44
CA PHE A 154 7.73 -6.66 5.35
C PHE A 154 8.72 -5.64 4.77
N ILE A 155 8.39 -5.00 3.64
CA ILE A 155 9.25 -4.00 3.00
C ILE A 155 9.55 -2.84 3.96
N HIS A 156 8.53 -2.29 4.62
CA HIS A 156 8.71 -1.22 5.59
C HIS A 156 9.62 -1.63 6.75
N CYS A 157 9.41 -2.82 7.33
CA CYS A 157 10.25 -3.32 8.42
C CYS A 157 11.69 -3.59 7.95
N PHE A 158 11.86 -4.20 6.78
CA PHE A 158 13.17 -4.57 6.26
C PHE A 158 14.04 -3.35 6.00
N LEU A 159 13.46 -2.31 5.37
CA LEU A 159 14.14 -1.07 5.02
C LEU A 159 14.25 -0.10 6.20
N GLY A 160 13.30 -0.15 7.15
CA GLY A 160 13.35 0.65 8.37
C GLY A 160 14.47 0.22 9.33
N ALA A 161 14.85 -1.05 9.33
CA ALA A 161 15.92 -1.58 10.17
C ALA A 161 17.33 -1.43 9.58
N ARG A 162 17.46 -1.02 8.31
CA ARG A 162 18.74 -1.04 7.57
C ARG A 162 19.07 0.31 6.96
N ARG A 163 20.30 0.76 7.18
CA ARG A 163 20.84 2.02 6.64
C ARG A 163 21.34 1.89 5.20
N ILE A 164 21.88 0.73 4.84
CA ILE A 164 22.36 0.39 3.51
C ILE A 164 21.65 -0.90 3.12
N THR A 165 21.08 -0.95 1.91
CA THR A 165 20.33 -2.11 1.43
C THR A 165 20.32 -2.17 -0.09
N SER A 166 20.56 -3.35 -0.64
CA SER A 166 20.28 -3.66 -2.06
C SER A 166 18.84 -4.17 -2.24
N LEU A 167 18.21 -3.84 -3.36
CA LEU A 167 16.91 -4.42 -3.72
C LEU A 167 16.98 -5.95 -3.90
N TYR A 168 18.13 -6.46 -4.34
CA TYR A 168 18.38 -7.90 -4.44
C TYR A 168 18.23 -8.61 -3.08
N ASP A 169 18.90 -8.15 -2.03
CA ASP A 169 18.72 -8.71 -0.69
C ASP A 169 17.28 -8.60 -0.17
N LEU A 170 16.56 -7.52 -0.51
CA LEU A 170 15.15 -7.37 -0.15
C LEU A 170 14.30 -8.46 -0.84
N GLU A 171 14.49 -8.66 -2.15
CA GLU A 171 13.80 -9.71 -2.90
C GLU A 171 14.09 -11.10 -2.31
N VAL A 172 15.36 -11.44 -2.11
CA VAL A 172 15.78 -12.71 -1.52
C VAL A 172 15.15 -12.91 -0.14
N ALA A 173 15.10 -11.87 0.68
CA ALA A 173 14.49 -11.94 2.00
C ALA A 173 12.97 -12.13 1.95
N ILE A 174 12.27 -11.46 1.02
CA ILE A 174 10.83 -11.64 0.80
C ILE A 174 10.54 -13.08 0.35
N CYS A 175 11.22 -13.54 -0.70
CA CYS A 175 11.03 -14.87 -1.27
C CYS A 175 11.27 -15.96 -0.21
N LYS A 176 12.34 -15.82 0.57
CA LYS A 176 12.62 -16.73 1.69
C LYS A 176 11.55 -16.71 2.78
N ASN A 177 10.99 -15.54 3.09
CA ASN A 177 9.96 -15.40 4.13
C ASN A 177 8.62 -16.02 3.70
N GLU A 178 8.24 -15.84 2.44
CA GLU A 178 6.98 -16.36 1.90
C GLU A 178 7.09 -17.80 1.38
N GLY A 179 8.31 -18.34 1.27
CA GLY A 179 8.54 -19.70 0.77
C GLY A 179 8.32 -19.85 -0.73
N VAL A 180 8.59 -18.79 -1.49
CA VAL A 180 8.51 -18.77 -2.96
C VAL A 180 9.92 -18.64 -3.57
N GLU A 181 10.10 -19.07 -4.82
CA GLU A 181 11.39 -18.93 -5.50
C GLU A 181 11.57 -17.54 -6.10
N ARG A 182 10.48 -16.97 -6.62
CA ARG A 182 10.46 -15.65 -7.26
C ARG A 182 9.34 -14.79 -6.70
N PHE A 183 9.56 -13.47 -6.70
CA PHE A 183 8.58 -12.53 -6.17
C PHE A 183 7.25 -12.58 -6.94
N GLU A 184 7.28 -12.82 -8.25
CA GLU A 184 6.10 -12.87 -9.11
C GLU A 184 5.10 -13.99 -8.70
N GLU A 185 5.57 -15.03 -8.02
CA GLU A 185 4.71 -16.12 -7.51
C GLU A 185 3.74 -15.64 -6.42
N LEU A 186 4.00 -14.48 -5.81
CA LEU A 186 3.08 -13.82 -4.88
C LEU A 186 1.87 -13.18 -5.59
N GLY A 187 1.89 -13.10 -6.92
CA GLY A 187 0.83 -12.50 -7.72
C GLY A 187 0.76 -10.98 -7.61
N LEU A 188 1.78 -10.31 -7.08
CA LEU A 188 1.82 -8.84 -6.96
C LEU A 188 2.41 -8.14 -8.20
N GLY A 189 2.77 -8.91 -9.23
CA GLY A 189 3.56 -8.43 -10.37
C GLY A 189 5.06 -8.38 -10.04
N PRO A 190 5.89 -7.81 -10.92
CA PRO A 190 7.33 -7.71 -10.70
C PRO A 190 7.69 -6.78 -9.54
N LEU A 191 8.67 -7.14 -8.71
CA LEU A 191 9.06 -6.35 -7.53
C LEU A 191 9.47 -4.92 -7.89
N LEU A 192 10.12 -4.72 -9.04
CA LEU A 192 10.52 -3.40 -9.56
C LEU A 192 9.35 -2.44 -9.76
N ARG A 193 8.14 -2.96 -9.98
CA ARG A 193 6.92 -2.15 -10.16
C ARG A 193 6.18 -1.92 -8.85
N HIS A 194 6.61 -2.54 -7.75
CA HIS A 194 5.95 -2.39 -6.47
C HIS A 194 6.09 -0.93 -5.98
N PRO A 195 5.00 -0.23 -5.60
CA PRO A 195 5.03 1.20 -5.31
C PRO A 195 6.03 1.60 -4.22
N LEU A 196 6.14 0.79 -3.16
CA LEU A 196 7.14 1.01 -2.10
C LEU A 196 8.57 0.88 -2.61
N VAL A 197 8.84 -0.05 -3.54
CA VAL A 197 10.18 -0.26 -4.08
C VAL A 197 10.57 0.91 -4.97
N GLU A 198 9.70 1.32 -5.90
CA GLU A 198 9.91 2.50 -6.72
C GLU A 198 10.21 3.73 -5.85
N HIS A 199 9.45 3.91 -4.77
CA HIS A 199 9.64 5.02 -3.83
C HIS A 199 10.96 4.94 -3.04
N TYR A 200 11.26 3.80 -2.40
CA TYR A 200 12.41 3.68 -1.50
C TYR A 200 13.75 3.63 -2.23
N PHE A 201 13.79 3.11 -3.45
CA PHE A 201 15.01 2.95 -4.24
C PHE A 201 15.18 4.02 -5.31
N SER A 202 14.18 4.88 -5.53
CA SER A 202 14.23 5.93 -6.57
C SER A 202 14.60 5.35 -7.94
N LEU A 203 13.93 4.25 -8.32
CA LEU A 203 14.24 3.53 -9.55
C LEU A 203 13.98 4.39 -10.78
N ALA A 204 14.89 4.32 -11.76
CA ALA A 204 14.65 4.90 -13.07
C ALA A 204 13.66 4.04 -13.88
N SER A 205 12.83 4.67 -14.70
CA SER A 205 11.77 3.97 -15.46
C SER A 205 12.31 2.93 -16.45
N ASP A 206 13.58 3.03 -16.85
CA ASP A 206 14.27 2.14 -17.78
C ASP A 206 14.92 0.92 -17.10
N VAL A 207 14.83 0.80 -15.77
CA VAL A 207 15.31 -0.40 -15.05
C VAL A 207 14.35 -1.56 -15.33
N THR A 208 14.87 -2.60 -15.99
CA THR A 208 14.11 -3.81 -16.33
C THR A 208 14.38 -4.97 -15.38
N ASP A 209 15.54 -4.98 -14.72
CA ASP A 209 16.04 -6.10 -13.94
C ASP A 209 16.70 -5.63 -12.65
N ILE A 210 16.59 -6.44 -11.60
CA ILE A 210 17.22 -6.17 -10.31
C ILE A 210 18.71 -6.50 -10.41
N PHE A 211 19.55 -5.50 -10.16
CA PHE A 211 21.00 -5.69 -10.14
C PHE A 211 21.41 -6.57 -8.96
N LYS A 212 22.10 -7.68 -9.26
CA LYS A 212 22.54 -8.67 -8.26
C LYS A 212 23.78 -8.20 -7.54
N ILE A 213 23.57 -7.35 -6.53
CA ILE A 213 24.57 -6.92 -5.57
C ILE A 213 24.04 -7.13 -4.17
N THR A 214 24.84 -7.70 -3.29
CA THR A 214 24.47 -7.88 -1.88
C THR A 214 24.87 -6.65 -1.05
N THR A 215 24.21 -6.46 0.08
CA THR A 215 24.55 -5.42 1.06
C THR A 215 25.98 -5.60 1.59
N GLU A 216 26.45 -6.84 1.74
CA GLU A 216 27.83 -7.14 2.14
C GLU A 216 28.85 -6.61 1.13
N GLU A 217 28.64 -6.85 -0.17
CA GLU A 217 29.50 -6.34 -1.23
C GLU A 217 29.52 -4.80 -1.30
N ILE A 218 28.40 -4.16 -0.98
CA ILE A 218 28.30 -2.70 -0.89
C ILE A 218 29.14 -2.21 0.29
N ILE A 219 29.03 -2.83 1.46
CA ILE A 219 29.81 -2.47 2.65
C ILE A 219 31.31 -2.66 2.42
N ASP A 220 31.73 -3.75 1.78
CA ASP A 220 33.14 -3.98 1.45
C ASP A 220 33.67 -2.94 0.45
N SER A 221 32.83 -2.54 -0.51
CA SER A 221 33.17 -1.47 -1.45
C SER A 221 33.25 -0.11 -0.74
N LEU A 222 32.37 0.15 0.22
CA LEU A 222 32.40 1.35 1.05
C LEU A 222 33.69 1.41 1.88
N LYS A 223 34.09 0.30 2.50
CA LYS A 223 35.36 0.22 3.23
C LYS A 223 36.57 0.54 2.32
N THR A 224 36.60 -0.06 1.14
CA THR A 224 37.66 0.21 0.14
C THR A 224 37.67 1.68 -0.29
N PHE A 225 36.49 2.30 -0.44
CA PHE A 225 36.35 3.70 -0.78
C PHE A 225 36.87 4.61 0.34
N MET A 226 36.49 4.33 1.60
CA MET A 226 36.96 5.05 2.79
C MET A 226 38.48 5.04 2.94
N GLU A 227 39.13 3.90 2.70
CA GLU A 227 40.58 3.79 2.82
C GLU A 227 41.32 4.70 1.81
N LYS A 228 40.72 4.94 0.64
CA LYS A 228 41.26 5.83 -0.40
C LYS A 228 40.92 7.31 -0.14
N HIS A 229 39.79 7.60 0.49
CA HIS A 229 39.27 8.96 0.66
C HIS A 229 39.22 9.37 2.15
N LYS A 230 40.19 10.19 2.60
CA LYS A 230 40.31 10.65 4.01
C LYS A 230 39.39 11.83 4.39
N LYS A 231 38.29 12.05 3.68
CA LYS A 231 37.38 13.21 3.85
C LYS A 231 35.94 12.76 4.10
N THR A 232 35.07 13.71 4.43
CA THR A 232 33.61 13.51 4.49
C THR A 232 33.12 12.84 3.21
N ILE A 233 32.41 11.72 3.35
CA ILE A 233 31.93 10.91 2.23
C ILE A 233 30.51 11.31 1.90
N MET A 234 30.29 11.74 0.67
CA MET A 234 28.96 11.95 0.12
C MET A 234 28.40 10.63 -0.41
N VAL A 235 27.11 10.38 -0.20
CA VAL A 235 26.45 9.14 -0.65
C VAL A 235 26.51 9.04 -2.17
N GLU A 236 26.35 10.16 -2.85
CA GLU A 236 26.36 10.28 -4.31
C GLU A 236 27.72 9.90 -4.89
N GLU A 237 28.82 10.41 -4.31
CA GLU A 237 30.19 10.08 -4.74
C GLU A 237 30.49 8.58 -4.56
N PHE A 238 30.04 8.00 -3.44
CA PHE A 238 30.20 6.58 -3.21
C PHE A 238 29.38 5.74 -4.20
N LEU A 239 28.14 6.13 -4.50
CA LEU A 239 27.30 5.44 -5.46
C LEU A 239 27.87 5.51 -6.89
N ASP A 240 28.45 6.65 -7.28
CA ASP A 240 29.12 6.81 -8.57
C ASP A 240 30.37 5.90 -8.64
N PHE A 241 31.20 5.87 -7.58
CA PHE A 241 32.30 4.92 -7.46
C PHE A 241 31.84 3.46 -7.54
N LEU A 242 30.73 3.13 -6.89
CA LEU A 242 30.17 1.78 -6.89
C LEU A 242 29.69 1.39 -8.29
N ALA A 243 29.04 2.32 -9.01
CA ALA A 243 28.59 2.12 -10.38
C ALA A 243 29.78 1.87 -11.32
N GLU A 244 30.84 2.68 -11.22
CA GLU A 244 32.08 2.49 -11.97
C GLU A 244 32.74 1.13 -11.66
N LYS A 245 32.85 0.80 -10.37
CA LYS A 245 33.44 -0.48 -9.92
C LYS A 245 32.65 -1.68 -10.40
N LYS A 246 31.32 -1.57 -10.48
CA LYS A 246 30.41 -2.62 -10.94
C LYS A 246 30.12 -2.57 -12.44
N LEU A 247 30.75 -1.63 -13.18
CA LEU A 247 30.58 -1.43 -14.62
C LEU A 247 29.12 -1.19 -15.03
N VAL A 248 28.38 -0.45 -14.21
CA VAL A 248 26.98 -0.08 -14.44
C VAL A 248 26.91 1.36 -14.93
N SER A 249 26.07 1.62 -15.94
CA SER A 249 26.01 2.93 -16.61
C SER A 249 25.50 4.09 -15.74
N SER A 250 24.73 3.79 -14.69
CA SER A 250 24.24 4.79 -13.75
C SER A 250 23.95 4.16 -12.37
N LYS A 251 23.99 4.96 -11.32
CA LYS A 251 23.77 4.49 -9.94
C LYS A 251 22.34 4.00 -9.68
N GLU A 252 21.35 4.54 -10.38
CA GLU A 252 19.93 4.14 -10.23
C GLU A 252 19.73 2.68 -10.66
N LYS A 253 20.56 2.19 -11.60
CA LYS A 253 20.54 0.79 -12.04
C LYS A 253 21.15 -0.18 -11.03
N LEU A 254 21.90 0.30 -10.04
CA LEU A 254 22.40 -0.56 -8.96
C LEU A 254 21.28 -1.04 -8.04
N CYS A 255 20.12 -0.39 -8.05
CA CYS A 255 19.00 -0.70 -7.16
C CYS A 255 19.42 -0.71 -5.67
N VAL A 256 20.21 0.29 -5.26
CA VAL A 256 20.76 0.42 -3.91
C VAL A 256 20.14 1.61 -3.18
N ARG A 257 19.74 1.38 -1.93
CA ARG A 257 19.27 2.41 -1.01
C ARG A 257 20.31 2.65 0.09
N ILE A 258 20.71 3.91 0.27
CA ILE A 258 21.56 4.36 1.37
C ILE A 258 20.86 5.51 2.09
N GLN A 259 20.41 5.28 3.32
CA GLN A 259 19.78 6.30 4.15
C GLN A 259 20.81 7.14 4.92
N SER A 260 21.90 6.50 5.35
CA SER A 260 23.05 7.17 5.98
C SER A 260 24.24 6.23 5.99
N LEU A 261 25.45 6.78 5.93
CA LEU A 261 26.70 6.01 6.01
C LEU A 261 27.15 5.74 7.46
N GLY A 262 26.44 6.30 8.45
CA GLY A 262 26.65 6.01 9.86
C GLY A 262 27.87 6.66 10.52
N TYR A 263 28.49 7.67 9.90
CA TYR A 263 29.50 8.49 10.57
C TYR A 263 28.81 9.40 11.60
N ALA A 264 29.06 9.12 12.88
CA ALA A 264 28.89 10.05 14.00
C ALA A 264 30.11 9.90 14.91
#